data_AF-A0A7R9AK18-F1
#
_entry.id   AF-A0A7R9AK18-F1
#
_cell.length_a   1.000
_cell.length_b   1.000
_cell.length_c   1.000
_cell.angle_alpha   90.00
_cell.angle_beta   90.00
_cell.angle_gamma   90.00
#
_symmetry.space_group_name_H-M   'P 1'
#
loop_
_entity.id
_entity.type
_entity.pdbx_description
1 polymer ?
#
loop_
_entity_poly.entity_id
_entity_poly.type
_entity_poly.pdbx_seq_one_letter_code
_entity_poly.pdbx_strand_id
1 'polypeptide(L)'
;SAIDKTLDILRKQRRSFAQRPASAQAQSLREDIRKNLEREVKFRLQARNKEAAISSLVQAASLDVPKSLVAQEEKRLEQAMRQNLKQRGMKDAETVNIPTDLFAEQALKNVRTGLVVYGLVDEQKLQAKPEQVQAHIEEIASSYEKPIEVIR
;
A
#
# COMPACT_ATOMS: atom_id res chain seq x y z
N SER A 1 45.24 -30.83 34.08
CA SER A 1 44.22 -30.87 35.16
C SER A 1 42.83 -30.59 34.57
N ALA A 2 41.74 -31.00 35.23
CA ALA A 2 40.37 -30.61 34.83
C ALA A 2 40.20 -29.08 34.74
N ILE A 3 40.99 -28.35 35.54
CA ILE A 3 41.07 -26.88 35.55
C ILE A 3 41.57 -26.33 34.20
N ASP A 4 42.54 -26.97 33.56
CA ASP A 4 43.10 -26.51 32.28
C ASP A 4 42.09 -26.66 31.13
N LYS A 5 41.30 -27.74 31.15
CA LYS A 5 40.21 -27.96 30.19
C LYS A 5 39.11 -26.91 30.35
N THR A 6 38.74 -26.57 31.59
CA THR A 6 37.76 -25.51 31.87
C THR A 6 38.29 -24.15 31.43
N LEU A 7 39.56 -23.84 31.67
CA LEU A 7 40.19 -22.59 31.21
C LEU A 7 40.25 -22.49 29.68
N ASP A 8 40.50 -23.59 28.97
CA ASP A 8 40.52 -23.60 27.51
C ASP A 8 39.12 -23.40 26.91
N ILE A 9 38.09 -23.99 27.52
CA ILE A 9 36.67 -23.76 27.16
C ILE A 9 36.30 -22.29 27.35
N LEU A 10 36.62 -21.70 28.50
CA LEU A 10 36.32 -20.29 28.78
C LEU A 10 37.08 -19.34 27.85
N ARG A 11 38.33 -19.66 27.48
CA ARG A 11 39.10 -18.89 26.49
C ARG A 11 38.51 -19.00 25.08
N LYS A 12 38.02 -20.17 24.68
CA LYS A 12 37.32 -20.38 23.39
C LYS A 12 35.99 -19.64 23.35
N GLN A 13 35.21 -19.70 24.44
CA GLN A 13 33.96 -18.94 24.58
C GLN A 13 34.19 -17.43 24.57
N ARG A 14 35.22 -16.92 25.26
CA ARG A 14 35.58 -15.49 25.23
C ARG A 14 35.99 -15.02 23.83
N ARG A 15 36.75 -15.83 23.07
CA ARG A 15 37.09 -15.53 21.67
C ARG A 15 35.85 -15.53 20.77
N SER A 16 34.96 -16.51 20.93
CA SER A 16 33.69 -16.57 20.22
C SER A 16 32.78 -15.37 20.50
N PHE A 17 32.75 -14.89 21.75
CA PHE A 17 31.95 -13.73 22.14
C PHE A 17 32.54 -12.41 21.62
N ALA A 18 33.87 -12.25 21.65
CA ALA A 18 34.56 -11.08 21.12
C ALA A 18 34.53 -11.01 19.57
N GLN A 19 34.29 -12.15 18.89
CA GLN A 19 34.23 -12.24 17.43
C GLN A 19 32.82 -12.06 16.83
N ARG A 20 31.78 -11.79 17.63
CA ARG A 20 30.50 -11.31 17.08
C ARG A 20 30.53 -9.79 17.03
N PRO A 21 30.73 -9.16 15.86
CA PRO A 21 30.82 -7.70 15.82
C PRO A 21 29.41 -7.15 16.02
N ALA A 22 29.17 -6.48 17.14
CA ALA A 22 27.98 -5.63 17.30
C ALA A 22 27.85 -4.62 16.14
N SER A 23 28.97 -4.27 15.50
CA SER A 23 29.02 -3.47 14.27
C SER A 23 28.39 -4.16 13.05
N ALA A 24 28.55 -5.47 12.87
CA ALA A 24 27.97 -6.20 11.74
C ALA A 24 26.44 -6.30 11.86
N GLN A 25 25.94 -6.50 13.07
CA GLN A 25 24.49 -6.48 13.36
C GLN A 25 23.91 -5.06 13.24
N ALA A 26 24.60 -4.05 13.76
CA ALA A 26 24.19 -2.65 13.60
C ALA A 26 24.23 -2.19 12.14
N GLN A 27 25.19 -2.68 11.35
CA GLN A 27 25.27 -2.41 9.92
C GLN A 27 24.14 -3.10 9.16
N SER A 28 23.87 -4.37 9.44
CA SER A 28 22.71 -5.09 8.87
C SER A 28 21.40 -4.35 9.17
N LEU A 29 21.19 -3.96 10.43
CA LEU A 29 19.98 -3.22 10.82
C LEU A 29 19.86 -1.87 10.10
N ARG A 30 20.98 -1.15 9.92
CA ARG A 30 21.00 0.11 9.15
C ARG A 30 20.65 -0.13 7.68
N GLU A 31 21.17 -1.20 7.08
CA GLU A 31 20.83 -1.56 5.69
C GLU A 31 19.35 -1.92 5.55
N ASP A 32 18.79 -2.69 6.48
CA ASP A 32 17.38 -3.08 6.45
C ASP A 32 16.45 -1.87 6.62
N ILE A 33 16.77 -0.98 7.58
CA ILE A 33 16.04 0.28 7.77
C ILE A 33 16.13 1.16 6.52
N ARG A 34 17.32 1.29 5.92
CA ARG A 34 17.51 2.07 4.69
C ARG A 34 16.65 1.53 3.55
N LYS A 35 16.69 0.22 3.29
CA LYS A 35 15.88 -0.42 2.25
C LYS A 35 14.38 -0.22 2.47
N ASN A 36 13.92 -0.26 3.72
CA ASN A 36 12.52 0.00 4.06
C ASN A 36 12.14 1.46 3.79
N LEU A 37 12.98 2.41 4.20
CA LEU A 37 12.76 3.84 3.97
C LEU A 37 12.79 4.18 2.47
N GLU A 38 13.71 3.63 1.71
CA GLU A 38 13.79 3.85 0.26
C GLU A 38 12.52 3.38 -0.45
N ARG A 39 11.99 2.21 -0.05
CA ARG A 39 10.70 1.71 -0.56
C ARG A 39 9.55 2.63 -0.17
N GLU A 40 9.45 3.01 1.09
CA GLU A 40 8.39 3.90 1.58
C GLU A 40 8.42 5.26 0.86
N VAL A 41 9.61 5.85 0.70
CA VAL A 41 9.79 7.11 -0.03
C VAL A 41 9.38 6.95 -1.49
N LYS A 42 9.79 5.87 -2.16
CA LYS A 42 9.40 5.59 -3.55
C LYS A 42 7.88 5.52 -3.69
N PHE A 43 7.20 4.74 -2.86
CA PHE A 43 5.74 4.61 -2.94
C PHE A 43 5.02 5.92 -2.61
N ARG A 44 5.48 6.67 -1.60
CA ARG A 44 4.91 7.99 -1.27
C ARG A 44 5.08 8.99 -2.40
N LEU A 45 6.26 9.02 -3.02
CA LEU A 45 6.53 9.91 -4.15
C LEU A 45 5.67 9.54 -5.37
N GLN A 46 5.58 8.25 -5.70
CA GLN A 46 4.73 7.77 -6.78
C GLN A 46 3.25 8.11 -6.54
N ALA A 47 2.75 7.89 -5.31
CA ALA A 47 1.38 8.23 -4.95
C ALA A 47 1.09 9.73 -5.10
N ARG A 48 2.00 10.60 -4.61
CA ARG A 48 1.87 12.05 -4.76
C ARG A 48 1.91 12.51 -6.22
N ASN A 49 2.85 11.97 -7.01
CA ASN A 49 2.95 12.31 -8.42
C ASN A 49 1.69 11.86 -9.18
N LYS A 50 1.17 10.67 -8.87
CA LYS A 50 -0.08 10.16 -9.44
C LYS A 50 -1.26 11.06 -9.10
N GLU A 51 -1.40 11.45 -7.83
CA GLU A 51 -2.46 12.36 -7.39
C GLU A 51 -2.37 13.72 -8.09
N ALA A 52 -1.18 14.31 -8.16
CA ALA A 52 -0.95 15.59 -8.82
C ALA A 52 -1.26 15.54 -10.32
N ALA A 53 -0.85 14.46 -11.01
CA ALA A 53 -1.13 14.26 -12.42
C ALA A 53 -2.64 14.10 -12.69
N ILE A 54 -3.32 13.24 -11.92
CA ILE A 54 -4.77 13.02 -12.05
C ILE A 54 -5.55 14.30 -11.75
N SER A 55 -5.18 15.02 -10.68
CA SER A 55 -5.83 16.28 -10.32
C SER A 55 -5.71 17.31 -11.44
N SER A 56 -4.52 17.44 -12.04
CA SER A 56 -4.30 18.33 -13.19
C SER A 56 -5.15 17.94 -14.40
N LEU A 57 -5.25 16.65 -14.71
CA LEU A 57 -6.11 16.14 -15.80
C LEU A 57 -7.59 16.47 -15.57
N VAL A 58 -8.09 16.25 -14.35
CA VAL A 58 -9.49 16.52 -13.99
C VAL A 58 -9.82 18.01 -14.04
N GLN A 59 -8.86 18.88 -13.69
CA GLN A 59 -9.01 20.34 -13.80
C GLN A 59 -9.03 20.82 -15.26
N ALA A 60 -8.22 20.22 -16.13
CA ALA A 60 -8.17 20.56 -17.55
C ALA A 60 -9.41 20.05 -18.32
N ALA A 61 -10.00 18.94 -17.88
CA ALA A 61 -11.15 18.33 -18.54
C ALA A 61 -12.47 19.01 -18.13
N SER A 62 -13.27 19.41 -19.12
CA SER A 62 -14.65 19.84 -18.94
C SER A 62 -15.59 18.71 -19.37
N LEU A 63 -16.30 18.13 -18.42
CA LEU A 63 -17.27 17.05 -18.68
C LEU A 63 -18.46 17.17 -17.74
N ASP A 64 -19.64 16.90 -18.27
CA ASP A 64 -20.86 16.78 -17.48
C ASP A 64 -20.89 15.40 -16.84
N VAL A 65 -21.09 15.39 -15.51
CA VAL A 65 -21.13 14.14 -14.75
C VAL A 65 -22.58 13.68 -14.57
N PRO A 66 -22.97 12.50 -15.10
CA PRO A 66 -24.32 11.99 -14.93
C PRO A 66 -24.65 11.73 -13.46
N LYS A 67 -25.77 12.30 -12.98
CA LYS A 67 -26.26 12.11 -11.60
C LYS A 67 -26.47 10.63 -11.24
N SER A 68 -26.83 9.79 -12.22
CA SER A 68 -26.98 8.35 -12.04
C SER A 68 -25.66 7.67 -11.63
N LEU A 69 -24.53 8.10 -12.20
CA LEU A 69 -23.21 7.56 -11.84
C LEU A 69 -22.77 8.06 -10.45
N VAL A 70 -23.06 9.31 -10.11
CA VAL A 70 -22.79 9.84 -8.76
C VAL A 70 -23.57 9.06 -7.71
N ALA A 71 -24.86 8.84 -7.92
CA ALA A 71 -25.70 8.06 -7.01
C ALA A 71 -25.24 6.59 -6.86
N GLN A 72 -24.69 5.98 -7.92
CA GLN A 72 -24.08 4.64 -7.83
C GLN A 72 -22.80 4.67 -6.98
N GLU A 73 -21.98 5.69 -7.15
CA GLU A 73 -20.73 5.84 -6.39
C GLU A 73 -21.00 6.16 -4.92
N GLU A 74 -22.00 6.98 -4.60
CA GLU A 74 -22.44 7.23 -3.21
C GLU A 74 -22.84 5.92 -2.51
N LYS A 75 -23.62 5.07 -3.18
CA LYS A 75 -23.99 3.75 -2.66
C LYS A 75 -22.77 2.85 -2.46
N ARG A 76 -21.79 2.90 -3.37
CA ARG A 76 -20.55 2.13 -3.24
C ARG A 76 -19.73 2.60 -2.03
N LEU A 77 -19.66 3.91 -1.80
CA LEU A 77 -18.98 4.50 -0.65
C LEU A 77 -19.69 4.17 0.67
N GLU A 78 -21.02 4.23 0.69
CA GLU A 78 -21.83 3.82 1.83
C GLU A 78 -21.58 2.35 2.19
N GLN A 79 -21.63 1.45 1.21
CA GLN A 79 -21.35 0.03 1.40
C GLN A 79 -19.93 -0.20 1.94
N ALA A 80 -18.93 0.49 1.39
CA ALA A 80 -17.55 0.41 1.89
C ALA A 80 -17.44 0.89 3.34
N MET A 81 -18.16 1.96 3.72
CA MET A 81 -18.21 2.44 5.09
C MET A 81 -18.85 1.39 6.03
N ARG A 82 -19.98 0.80 5.64
CA ARG A 82 -20.64 -0.27 6.42
C ARG A 82 -19.71 -1.47 6.62
N GLN A 83 -19.01 -1.90 5.57
CA GLN A 83 -18.02 -2.97 5.66
C GLN A 83 -16.88 -2.62 6.64
N ASN A 84 -16.38 -1.40 6.59
CA ASN A 84 -15.36 -0.93 7.54
C ASN A 84 -15.87 -0.94 9.00
N LEU A 85 -17.13 -0.53 9.23
CA LEU A 85 -17.74 -0.57 10.56
C LEU A 85 -17.92 -2.00 11.07
N LYS A 86 -18.35 -2.93 10.19
CA LYS A 86 -18.42 -4.37 10.50
C LYS A 86 -17.07 -4.94 10.90
N GLN A 87 -16.01 -4.62 10.15
CA GLN A 87 -14.64 -5.08 10.46
C GLN A 87 -14.13 -4.56 11.81
N ARG A 88 -14.62 -3.40 12.25
CA ARG A 88 -14.34 -2.83 13.58
C ARG A 88 -15.22 -3.41 14.71
N GLY A 89 -16.05 -4.41 14.41
CA GLY A 89 -16.87 -5.12 15.39
C GLY A 89 -18.21 -4.44 15.74
N MET A 90 -18.64 -3.45 14.95
CA MET A 90 -19.94 -2.80 15.16
C MET A 90 -21.07 -3.68 14.64
N LYS A 91 -21.89 -4.23 15.55
CA LYS A 91 -22.97 -5.17 15.23
C LYS A 91 -24.13 -4.53 14.46
N ASP A 92 -24.36 -3.24 14.66
CA ASP A 92 -25.48 -2.51 14.06
C ASP A 92 -25.10 -1.75 12.79
N ALA A 93 -23.92 -2.02 12.21
CA ALA A 93 -23.39 -1.33 11.03
C ALA A 93 -24.35 -1.30 9.82
N GLU A 94 -25.30 -2.24 9.73
CA GLU A 94 -26.34 -2.27 8.68
C GLU A 94 -27.51 -1.34 8.93
N THR A 95 -27.74 -0.98 10.20
CA THR A 95 -28.88 -0.16 10.63
C THR A 95 -28.50 1.28 10.95
N VAL A 96 -27.19 1.57 11.04
CA VAL A 96 -26.70 2.94 11.14
C VAL A 96 -27.22 3.74 9.96
N ASN A 97 -27.91 4.84 10.24
CA ASN A 97 -28.31 5.82 9.24
C ASN A 97 -27.08 6.63 8.86
N ILE A 98 -26.57 6.42 7.64
CA ILE A 98 -25.42 7.14 7.10
C ILE A 98 -25.98 8.22 6.18
N PRO A 99 -25.83 9.52 6.50
CA PRO A 99 -26.31 10.58 5.64
C PRO A 99 -25.64 10.52 4.26
N THR A 100 -26.45 10.49 3.20
CA THR A 100 -25.98 10.42 1.81
C THR A 100 -25.12 11.61 1.41
N ASP A 101 -25.40 12.78 1.98
CA ASP A 101 -24.66 14.01 1.72
C ASP A 101 -23.18 13.93 2.14
N LEU A 102 -22.82 13.02 3.05
CA LEU A 102 -21.42 12.79 3.43
C LEU A 102 -20.55 12.34 2.25
N PHE A 103 -21.15 11.71 1.24
CA PHE A 103 -20.43 11.13 0.12
C PHE A 103 -20.54 11.93 -1.17
N ALA A 104 -21.43 12.93 -1.24
CA ALA A 104 -21.77 13.60 -2.50
C ALA A 104 -20.53 14.21 -3.19
N GLU A 105 -19.71 14.98 -2.47
CA GLU A 105 -18.49 15.59 -3.03
C GLU A 105 -17.46 14.53 -3.45
N GLN A 106 -17.26 13.50 -2.63
CA GLN A 106 -16.29 12.45 -2.91
C GLN A 106 -16.74 11.57 -4.09
N ALA A 107 -18.02 11.27 -4.17
CA ALA A 107 -18.62 10.50 -5.25
C ALA A 107 -18.50 11.26 -6.57
N LEU A 108 -18.84 12.55 -6.58
CA LEU A 108 -18.67 13.40 -7.74
C LEU A 108 -17.20 13.42 -8.22
N LYS A 109 -16.26 13.59 -7.29
CA LYS A 109 -14.82 13.57 -7.61
C LYS A 109 -14.36 12.23 -8.18
N ASN A 110 -14.81 11.12 -7.60
CA ASN A 110 -14.47 9.77 -8.05
C ASN A 110 -15.02 9.49 -9.45
N VAL A 111 -16.29 9.81 -9.69
CA VAL A 111 -16.92 9.62 -11.02
C VAL A 111 -16.23 10.48 -12.06
N ARG A 112 -16.00 11.77 -11.78
CA ARG A 112 -15.30 12.66 -12.72
C ARG A 112 -13.90 12.14 -13.05
N THR A 113 -13.16 11.71 -12.04
CA THR A 113 -11.82 11.12 -12.22
C THR A 113 -11.89 9.86 -13.08
N GLY A 114 -12.82 8.95 -12.79
CA GLY A 114 -12.99 7.70 -13.55
C GLY A 114 -13.31 7.95 -15.02
N LEU A 115 -14.21 8.91 -15.30
CA LEU A 115 -14.56 9.27 -16.68
C LEU A 115 -13.39 9.88 -17.45
N VAL A 116 -12.61 10.78 -16.83
CA VAL A 116 -11.41 11.38 -17.45
C VAL A 116 -10.36 10.32 -17.74
N VAL A 117 -10.07 9.45 -16.76
CA VAL A 117 -9.07 8.39 -16.94
C VAL A 117 -9.52 7.39 -17.99
N TYR A 118 -10.80 7.00 -17.98
CA TYR A 118 -11.36 6.09 -18.99
C TYR A 118 -11.26 6.69 -20.39
N GLY A 119 -11.66 7.96 -20.57
CA GLY A 119 -11.54 8.66 -21.85
C GLY A 119 -10.10 8.70 -22.36
N LEU A 120 -9.13 8.99 -21.47
CA LEU A 120 -7.71 8.98 -21.83
C LEU A 120 -7.22 7.57 -22.23
N VAL A 121 -7.63 6.54 -21.50
CA VAL A 121 -7.26 5.14 -21.78
C VAL A 121 -7.81 4.71 -23.14
N ASP A 122 -9.05 5.07 -23.44
CA ASP A 122 -9.72 4.72 -24.71
C ASP A 122 -9.09 5.48 -25.89
N GLU A 123 -8.92 6.80 -25.77
CA GLU A 123 -8.35 7.66 -26.82
C GLU A 123 -6.90 7.25 -27.16
N GLN A 124 -6.09 6.96 -26.15
CA GLN A 124 -4.69 6.58 -26.31
C GLN A 124 -4.49 5.05 -26.43
N LYS A 125 -5.58 4.27 -26.44
CA LYS A 125 -5.58 2.80 -26.53
C LYS A 125 -4.60 2.14 -25.56
N LEU A 126 -4.58 2.63 -24.32
CA LEU A 126 -3.67 2.16 -23.30
C LEU A 126 -4.08 0.77 -22.84
N GLN A 127 -3.17 -0.20 -22.97
CA GLN A 127 -3.37 -1.56 -22.50
C GLN A 127 -2.24 -1.90 -21.53
N ALA A 128 -2.61 -2.43 -20.36
CA ALA A 128 -1.63 -2.98 -19.44
C ALA A 128 -1.03 -4.23 -20.07
N LYS A 129 0.30 -4.25 -20.24
CA LYS A 129 0.99 -5.44 -20.74
C LYS A 129 1.07 -6.48 -19.62
N PRO A 130 0.97 -7.78 -19.92
CA PRO A 130 1.08 -8.84 -18.91
C PRO A 130 2.32 -8.71 -18.02
N GLU A 131 3.45 -8.31 -18.59
CA GLU A 131 4.71 -8.14 -17.87
C GLU A 131 4.65 -6.99 -16.86
N GLN A 132 3.89 -5.93 -17.16
CA GLN A 132 3.71 -4.79 -16.26
C GLN A 132 2.83 -5.16 -15.06
N VAL A 133 1.78 -5.96 -15.31
CA VAL A 133 0.91 -6.48 -14.25
C VAL A 133 1.71 -7.39 -13.32
N GLN A 134 2.47 -8.33 -13.89
CA GLN A 134 3.29 -9.25 -13.13
C GLN A 134 4.35 -8.53 -12.29
N ALA A 135 5.08 -7.58 -12.90
CA ALA A 135 6.09 -6.79 -12.20
C ALA A 135 5.48 -5.99 -11.04
N HIS A 136 4.27 -5.45 -11.21
CA HIS A 136 3.59 -4.72 -10.13
C HIS A 136 3.13 -5.64 -8.99
N ILE A 137 2.65 -6.84 -9.31
CA ILE A 137 2.30 -7.86 -8.30
C ILE A 137 3.54 -8.25 -7.50
N GLU A 138 4.66 -8.51 -8.17
CA GLU A 138 5.94 -8.84 -7.52
C GLU A 138 6.45 -7.70 -6.63
N GLU A 139 6.34 -6.46 -7.12
CA GLU A 139 6.70 -5.26 -6.36
C GLU A 139 5.88 -5.15 -5.07
N ILE A 140 4.56 -5.35 -5.14
CA ILE A 140 3.68 -5.34 -3.97
C ILE A 140 4.02 -6.52 -3.04
N ALA A 141 4.18 -7.73 -3.57
CA ALA A 141 4.48 -8.93 -2.79
C ALA A 141 5.83 -8.85 -2.05
N SER A 142 6.83 -8.15 -2.61
CA SER A 142 8.15 -7.96 -1.99
C SER A 142 8.12 -7.19 -0.66
N SER A 143 7.01 -6.50 -0.36
CA SER A 143 6.78 -5.80 0.90
C SER A 143 6.20 -6.68 2.01
N TYR A 144 5.68 -7.86 1.66
CA TYR A 144 5.11 -8.82 2.61
C TYR A 144 6.11 -9.94 2.93
N GLU A 145 6.30 -10.24 4.21
CA GLU A 145 7.16 -11.35 4.66
C GLU A 145 6.62 -12.75 4.28
N LYS A 146 5.38 -12.84 3.75
CA LYS A 146 4.76 -14.09 3.24
C LYS A 146 4.07 -13.84 1.89
N PRO A 147 4.71 -14.17 0.75
CA PRO A 147 4.20 -13.86 -0.60
C PRO A 147 2.96 -14.63 -1.07
N ILE A 148 2.46 -15.63 -0.31
CA ILE A 148 1.57 -16.68 -0.86
C ILE A 148 0.07 -16.37 -0.71
N GLU A 149 -0.35 -15.38 0.08
CA GLU A 149 -1.79 -15.11 0.29
C GLU A 149 -2.44 -14.16 -0.74
N VAL A 150 -1.67 -13.54 -1.63
CA VAL A 150 -2.18 -12.59 -2.66
C VAL A 150 -2.30 -13.24 -4.04
N ILE A 151 -1.94 -14.52 -4.20
CA ILE A 151 -1.97 -15.25 -5.48
C ILE A 151 -3.12 -16.27 -5.46
N ARG A 152 -4.37 -15.79 -5.53
CA ARG A 152 -5.53 -16.58 -5.97
C ARG A 152 -6.53 -15.72 -6.71
#